data_AF-A0AAN5KRT4-F1
#
_entry.id   AF-A0AAN5KRT4-F1
#
_cell.length_a   1.000
_cell.length_b   1.000
_cell.length_c   1.000
_cell.angle_alpha   90.00
_cell.angle_beta   90.00
_cell.angle_gamma   90.00
#
_symmetry.space_group_name_H-M   'P 1'
#
loop_
_entity.id
_entity.type
_entity.pdbx_description
1 polymer ?
#
loop_
_entity_poly.entity_id
_entity_poly.type
_entity_poly.pdbx_seq_one_letter_code
_entity_poly.pdbx_strand_id
1 'polypeptide(L)'
;MENINPEFFNLVDKLSPGHQFPMYLVNYGYGDLVGDDNGIFLPTKTGQYVRLDSEYTPRSVLNELSYGLKDSPLGMFFNKSFEWFLNTSDEQINKTFPLYLDSPGTFFSIGHIINYGYKATHLPNGILFVTAGSKSNFMIPKIGCGIMHSRIQKSFKMTKPAPRSYHEHGDVFREIVKNRSNKKAWEGAVLYFSENWVEKISKDSAWQEVRDYFYRISNHRSEYSVNSDYYNHVYRVLNKRNNLKSNLLIYETARYLFEILLGEKLGFAPAVDDEVLPLTFIQEVYSECYKLEYLPIVAIPAYYQHASPKPVYYSLQYPSLCSYSPKARNASTTLSDLVVLIDVINKYQKDFSLPIRECKNTILEEVSRTVQFDFYHSAIQEDSIIKSPENIPLQDRRFGGEKKFPVNAAFFKGCISISPNPI
;
A
#
# COMPACT_ATOMS: atom_id res chain seq x y z
N MET A 1 -11.36 20.97 1.55
CA MET A 1 -11.53 20.37 0.20
C MET A 1 -10.70 21.10 -0.82
N GLU A 2 -10.79 22.43 -0.92
CA GLU A 2 -9.99 23.27 -1.84
C GLU A 2 -8.49 22.88 -1.95
N ASN A 3 -7.78 22.74 -0.82
CA ASN A 3 -6.36 22.38 -0.83
C ASN A 3 -6.08 20.88 -1.02
N ILE A 4 -7.08 20.02 -0.86
CA ILE A 4 -6.92 18.55 -0.85
C ILE A 4 -7.27 17.96 -2.21
N ASN A 5 -8.34 18.46 -2.83
CA ASN A 5 -8.79 18.06 -4.16
C ASN A 5 -9.40 19.29 -4.86
N PRO A 6 -8.56 20.19 -5.40
CA PRO A 6 -8.99 21.47 -5.96
C PRO A 6 -9.88 21.28 -7.19
N GLU A 7 -9.64 20.24 -8.00
CA GLU A 7 -10.44 19.95 -9.18
C GLU A 7 -11.88 19.63 -8.79
N PHE A 8 -12.09 18.68 -7.88
CA PHE A 8 -13.43 18.34 -7.40
C PHE A 8 -14.11 19.53 -6.73
N PHE A 9 -13.38 20.27 -5.89
CA PHE A 9 -13.90 21.46 -5.22
C PHE A 9 -14.42 22.49 -6.23
N ASN A 10 -13.63 22.83 -7.25
CA ASN A 10 -14.01 23.83 -8.25
C ASN A 10 -15.24 23.39 -9.07
N LEU A 11 -15.37 22.10 -9.38
CA LEU A 11 -16.55 21.58 -10.09
C LEU A 11 -17.83 21.70 -9.25
N VAL A 12 -17.72 21.39 -7.97
CA VAL A 12 -18.83 21.41 -7.02
C VAL A 12 -19.23 22.84 -6.62
N ASP A 13 -18.26 23.74 -6.45
CA ASP A 13 -18.49 25.13 -6.02
C ASP A 13 -19.38 25.89 -7.02
N LYS A 14 -19.19 25.65 -8.33
CA LYS A 14 -20.06 26.15 -9.40
C LYS A 14 -21.54 25.80 -9.23
N LEU A 15 -21.82 24.64 -8.61
CA LEU A 15 -23.18 24.14 -8.39
C LEU A 15 -23.78 24.69 -7.10
N SER A 16 -22.94 25.25 -6.21
CA SER A 16 -23.34 25.84 -4.92
C SER A 16 -24.32 24.96 -4.13
N PRO A 17 -23.96 23.70 -3.83
CA PRO A 17 -24.85 22.76 -3.14
C PRO A 17 -25.27 23.31 -1.78
N GLY A 18 -26.59 23.37 -1.56
CA GLY A 18 -27.18 23.85 -0.30
C GLY A 18 -27.14 22.81 0.83
N HIS A 19 -27.85 23.11 1.92
CA HIS A 19 -27.88 22.28 3.13
C HIS A 19 -28.41 20.85 2.94
N GLN A 20 -29.08 20.54 1.83
CA GLN A 20 -29.51 19.16 1.52
C GLN A 20 -28.36 18.22 1.12
N PHE A 21 -27.11 18.69 1.06
CA PHE A 21 -25.94 17.91 0.69
C PHE A 21 -24.92 17.76 1.85
N PRO A 22 -25.34 17.20 3.01
CA PRO A 22 -24.44 17.04 4.14
C PRO A 22 -23.24 16.13 3.81
N MET A 23 -22.13 16.41 4.50
CA MET A 23 -20.92 15.61 4.49
C MET A 23 -20.51 15.32 5.93
N TYR A 24 -19.93 14.15 6.15
CA TYR A 24 -19.54 13.68 7.47
C TYR A 24 -18.04 13.50 7.54
N LEU A 25 -17.37 14.33 8.33
CA LEU A 25 -15.95 14.18 8.61
C LEU A 25 -15.75 13.24 9.80
N VAL A 26 -14.99 12.18 9.59
CA VAL A 26 -14.78 11.11 10.57
C VAL A 26 -13.29 10.91 10.80
N ASN A 27 -12.86 10.96 12.06
CA ASN A 27 -11.46 10.83 12.46
C ASN A 27 -11.16 9.41 12.99
N TYR A 28 -9.98 8.91 12.63
CA TYR A 28 -9.46 7.60 12.99
C TYR A 28 -8.07 7.71 13.59
N GLY A 29 -7.82 7.02 14.70
CA GLY A 29 -6.48 6.87 15.23
C GLY A 29 -5.64 5.93 14.36
N TYR A 30 -4.32 6.01 14.48
CA TYR A 30 -3.40 5.13 13.74
C TYR A 30 -3.72 3.65 13.98
N GLY A 31 -3.88 2.90 12.89
CA GLY A 31 -4.18 1.47 12.90
C GLY A 31 -5.61 1.11 13.28
N ASP A 32 -6.51 2.08 13.44
CA ASP A 32 -7.94 1.82 13.57
C ASP A 32 -8.49 1.26 12.25
N LEU A 33 -9.42 0.32 12.36
CA LEU A 33 -10.13 -0.21 11.20
C LEU A 33 -11.20 0.80 10.79
N VAL A 34 -11.17 1.16 9.51
CA VAL A 34 -12.18 2.03 8.89
C VAL A 34 -13.31 1.19 8.34
N GLY A 35 -12.99 0.02 7.80
CA GLY A 35 -13.96 -0.94 7.31
C GLY A 35 -13.35 -2.32 7.12
N ASP A 36 -14.22 -3.31 7.10
CA ASP A 36 -13.89 -4.71 6.81
C ASP A 36 -15.03 -5.36 6.01
N ASP A 37 -15.07 -6.70 6.03
CA ASP A 37 -16.06 -7.52 5.36
C ASP A 37 -17.52 -7.28 5.76
N ASN A 38 -17.76 -6.68 6.92
CA ASN A 38 -19.10 -6.40 7.43
C ASN A 38 -19.46 -4.91 7.35
N GLY A 39 -18.64 -4.09 6.69
CA GLY A 39 -18.92 -2.68 6.43
C GLY A 39 -18.03 -1.71 7.21
N ILE A 40 -18.43 -0.45 7.26
CA ILE A 40 -17.61 0.62 7.86
C ILE A 40 -17.80 0.74 9.37
N PHE A 41 -16.77 1.27 10.03
CA PHE A 41 -16.77 1.66 11.43
C PHE A 41 -16.84 3.18 11.56
N LEU A 42 -17.75 3.66 12.40
CA LEU A 42 -17.92 5.06 12.75
C LEU A 42 -17.61 5.27 14.24
N PRO A 43 -16.88 6.33 14.62
CA PRO A 43 -16.67 6.69 16.00
C PRO A 43 -17.95 7.25 16.62
N THR A 44 -18.22 6.84 17.85
CA THR A 44 -19.27 7.39 18.70
C THR A 44 -18.76 8.61 19.45
N LYS A 45 -19.68 9.34 20.09
CA LYS A 45 -19.32 10.44 21.02
C LYS A 45 -18.46 9.97 22.20
N THR A 46 -18.47 8.67 22.53
CA THR A 46 -17.66 8.08 23.59
C THR A 46 -16.27 7.64 23.10
N GLY A 47 -15.97 7.82 21.81
CA GLY A 47 -14.72 7.38 21.18
C GLY A 47 -14.65 5.88 20.87
N GLN A 48 -15.77 5.17 21.01
CA GLN A 48 -15.88 3.77 20.58
C GLN A 48 -16.19 3.71 19.10
N TYR A 49 -15.70 2.69 18.40
CA TYR A 49 -16.06 2.47 16.99
C TYR A 49 -17.23 1.49 16.91
N VAL A 50 -18.29 1.88 16.19
CA VAL A 50 -19.49 1.08 15.96
C VAL A 50 -19.73 0.92 14.46
N ARG A 51 -20.45 -0.13 14.07
CA ARG A 51 -20.84 -0.34 12.67
C ARG A 51 -21.86 0.71 12.22
N LEU A 52 -21.91 0.98 10.92
CA LEU A 52 -22.92 1.87 10.34
C LEU A 52 -24.35 1.44 10.71
N ASP A 53 -24.66 0.15 10.67
CA ASP A 53 -25.97 -0.43 11.03
C ASP A 53 -26.21 -0.61 12.53
N SER A 54 -25.27 -0.16 13.38
CA SER A 54 -25.40 -0.26 14.82
C SER A 54 -26.56 0.58 15.37
N GLU A 55 -27.21 0.10 16.43
CA GLU A 55 -28.19 0.87 17.21
C GLU A 55 -27.62 2.17 17.80
N TYR A 56 -26.29 2.25 17.96
CA TYR A 56 -25.59 3.43 18.46
C TYR A 56 -25.28 4.48 17.37
N THR A 57 -25.54 4.16 16.10
CA THR A 57 -25.40 5.12 15.00
C THR A 57 -26.56 6.11 15.02
N PRO A 58 -26.31 7.43 15.02
CA PRO A 58 -27.39 8.41 14.97
C PRO A 58 -28.27 8.18 13.73
N ARG A 59 -29.59 8.16 13.92
CA ARG A 59 -30.56 7.89 12.83
C ARG A 59 -30.38 8.81 11.62
N SER A 60 -29.99 10.08 11.84
CA SER A 60 -29.72 11.01 10.74
C SER A 60 -28.54 10.56 9.87
N VAL A 61 -27.44 10.11 10.50
CA VAL A 61 -26.25 9.58 9.80
C VAL A 61 -26.61 8.30 9.07
N LEU A 62 -27.34 7.39 9.73
CA LEU A 62 -27.77 6.14 9.13
C LEU A 62 -28.64 6.40 7.88
N ASN A 63 -29.63 7.29 7.96
CA ASN A 63 -30.51 7.59 6.83
C ASN A 63 -29.75 8.16 5.63
N GLU A 64 -28.68 8.92 5.86
CA GLU A 64 -27.93 9.58 4.80
C GLU A 64 -26.80 8.72 4.22
N LEU A 65 -26.33 7.72 4.96
CA LEU A 65 -25.23 6.84 4.55
C LEU A 65 -25.67 5.38 4.32
N SER A 66 -26.95 5.03 4.54
CA SER A 66 -27.44 3.65 4.46
C SER A 66 -27.27 3.00 3.08
N TYR A 67 -27.15 3.81 2.03
CA TYR A 67 -26.85 3.32 0.68
C TYR A 67 -25.52 2.54 0.61
N GLY A 68 -24.59 2.78 1.55
CA GLY A 68 -23.30 2.12 1.66
C GLY A 68 -23.26 0.93 2.62
N LEU A 69 -24.38 0.41 3.10
CA LEU A 69 -24.40 -0.72 4.05
C LEU A 69 -23.77 -2.01 3.49
N LYS A 70 -23.74 -2.17 2.17
CA LYS A 70 -23.21 -3.39 1.51
C LYS A 70 -21.76 -3.26 1.03
N ASP A 71 -21.32 -2.04 0.72
CA ASP A 71 -20.10 -1.77 -0.07
C ASP A 71 -19.42 -0.43 0.28
N SER A 72 -19.70 0.09 1.48
CA SER A 72 -19.27 1.39 2.01
C SER A 72 -19.89 2.60 1.29
N PRO A 73 -20.27 3.68 2.02
CA PRO A 73 -20.71 4.92 1.39
C PRO A 73 -19.58 5.56 0.56
N LEU A 74 -19.94 6.44 -0.38
CA LEU A 74 -18.98 7.28 -1.08
C LEU A 74 -18.20 8.09 -0.06
N GLY A 75 -16.88 8.03 -0.14
CA GLY A 75 -16.02 8.81 0.73
C GLY A 75 -14.74 9.24 0.03
N MET A 76 -14.05 10.17 0.69
CA MET A 76 -12.75 10.68 0.29
C MET A 76 -11.83 10.68 1.50
N PHE A 77 -10.62 10.15 1.34
CA PHE A 77 -9.58 10.33 2.35
C PHE A 77 -9.24 11.82 2.44
N PHE A 78 -9.42 12.40 3.62
CA PHE A 78 -9.36 13.85 3.83
C PHE A 78 -8.06 14.29 4.48
N ASN A 79 -7.51 13.45 5.37
CA ASN A 79 -6.25 13.71 6.05
C ASN A 79 -5.52 12.39 6.29
N LYS A 80 -4.20 12.38 6.07
CA LYS A 80 -3.34 11.19 6.14
C LYS A 80 -3.69 10.08 5.14
N SER A 81 -2.79 9.12 5.03
CA SER A 81 -2.97 7.97 4.16
C SER A 81 -3.73 6.83 4.83
N PHE A 82 -4.36 5.99 4.00
CA PHE A 82 -5.10 4.80 4.41
C PHE A 82 -4.68 3.61 3.56
N GLU A 83 -4.46 2.46 4.20
CA GLU A 83 -4.08 1.23 3.52
C GLU A 83 -5.29 0.32 3.34
N TRP A 84 -5.51 -0.10 2.09
CA TRP A 84 -6.36 -1.22 1.74
C TRP A 84 -5.52 -2.49 1.72
N PHE A 85 -5.97 -3.53 2.40
CA PHE A 85 -5.22 -4.77 2.49
C PHE A 85 -6.12 -6.00 2.45
N LEU A 86 -5.55 -7.11 1.99
CA LEU A 86 -6.16 -8.43 2.13
C LEU A 86 -5.85 -8.98 3.51
N ASN A 87 -6.89 -9.39 4.22
CA ASN A 87 -6.79 -10.12 5.48
C ASN A 87 -7.27 -11.55 5.26
N THR A 88 -6.41 -12.53 5.52
CA THR A 88 -6.77 -13.95 5.40
C THR A 88 -7.34 -14.43 6.73
N SER A 89 -8.53 -15.01 6.72
CA SER A 89 -9.14 -15.64 7.90
C SER A 89 -8.43 -16.92 8.35
N ASP A 90 -7.53 -17.46 7.53
CA ASP A 90 -6.75 -18.65 7.85
C ASP A 90 -5.58 -18.30 8.79
N GLU A 91 -5.67 -18.75 10.04
CA GLU A 91 -4.63 -18.59 11.06
C GLU A 91 -3.28 -19.20 10.65
N GLN A 92 -3.25 -20.18 9.75
CA GLN A 92 -2.00 -20.76 9.23
C GLN A 92 -1.31 -19.83 8.22
N ILE A 93 -2.07 -18.96 7.56
CA ILE A 93 -1.56 -18.00 6.59
C ILE A 93 -1.29 -16.66 7.27
N ASN A 94 -2.16 -16.20 8.18
CA ASN A 94 -2.12 -14.96 8.97
C ASN A 94 -1.18 -13.88 8.39
N LYS A 95 -1.44 -13.52 7.14
CA LYS A 95 -0.64 -12.59 6.34
C LYS A 95 -1.51 -11.42 5.92
N THR A 96 -0.94 -10.24 6.05
CA THR A 96 -1.49 -9.02 5.47
C THR A 96 -0.80 -8.78 4.13
N PHE A 97 -1.60 -8.56 3.08
CA PHE A 97 -1.09 -8.15 1.77
C PHE A 97 -1.61 -6.75 1.43
N PRO A 98 -0.74 -5.74 1.31
CA PRO A 98 -1.18 -4.40 0.95
C PRO A 98 -1.63 -4.39 -0.53
N LEU A 99 -2.78 -3.77 -0.79
CA LEU A 99 -3.31 -3.60 -2.14
C LEU A 99 -3.18 -2.16 -2.63
N TYR A 100 -3.61 -1.21 -1.79
CA TYR A 100 -3.58 0.22 -2.10
C TYR A 100 -3.13 1.01 -0.88
N LEU A 101 -2.40 2.09 -1.13
CA LEU A 101 -2.10 3.11 -0.12
C LEU A 101 -2.57 4.45 -0.66
N ASP A 102 -3.74 4.87 -0.19
CA ASP A 102 -4.43 6.03 -0.73
C ASP A 102 -4.10 7.27 0.11
N SER A 103 -3.67 8.35 -0.56
CA SER A 103 -3.38 9.64 0.05
C SER A 103 -4.64 10.52 0.17
N PRO A 104 -4.56 11.64 0.92
CA PRO A 104 -5.63 12.64 0.92
C PRO A 104 -6.04 13.08 -0.50
N GLY A 105 -7.35 13.32 -0.68
CA GLY A 105 -7.98 13.66 -1.96
C GLY A 105 -8.50 12.47 -2.75
N THR A 106 -8.12 11.25 -2.34
CA THR A 106 -8.49 10.02 -3.03
C THR A 106 -9.90 9.58 -2.64
N PHE A 107 -10.80 9.47 -3.63
CA PHE A 107 -12.15 8.94 -3.44
C PHE A 107 -12.18 7.40 -3.40
N PHE A 108 -13.14 6.81 -2.71
CA PHE A 108 -13.43 5.37 -2.71
C PHE A 108 -14.94 5.12 -2.78
N SER A 109 -15.34 3.88 -3.05
CA SER A 109 -16.75 3.51 -3.33
C SER A 109 -17.39 4.34 -4.45
N ILE A 110 -16.59 4.73 -5.45
CA ILE A 110 -17.03 5.47 -6.64
C ILE A 110 -18.05 4.70 -7.49
N GLY A 111 -18.16 3.38 -7.26
CA GLY A 111 -19.14 2.50 -7.90
C GLY A 111 -20.58 2.98 -7.76
N HIS A 112 -20.92 3.65 -6.64
CA HIS A 112 -22.23 4.28 -6.42
C HIS A 112 -22.61 5.31 -7.48
N ILE A 113 -21.61 5.93 -8.11
CA ILE A 113 -21.78 6.91 -9.17
C ILE A 113 -21.73 6.25 -10.55
N ILE A 114 -20.64 5.54 -10.84
CA ILE A 114 -20.33 5.07 -12.20
C ILE A 114 -21.12 3.83 -12.63
N ASN A 115 -21.51 2.99 -11.66
CA ASN A 115 -22.23 1.74 -11.90
C ASN A 115 -23.72 1.88 -11.52
N TYR A 116 -24.25 3.11 -11.53
CA TYR A 116 -25.64 3.35 -11.21
C TYR A 116 -26.57 2.47 -12.08
N GLY A 117 -27.43 1.68 -11.44
CA GLY A 117 -28.35 0.74 -12.10
C GLY A 117 -27.81 -0.68 -12.31
N TYR A 118 -26.52 -0.92 -12.11
CA TYR A 118 -25.96 -2.28 -12.09
C TYR A 118 -26.18 -2.93 -10.72
N LYS A 119 -26.68 -4.17 -10.72
CA LYS A 119 -27.06 -4.90 -9.48
C LYS A 119 -26.15 -6.06 -9.12
N ALA A 120 -25.23 -6.43 -10.01
CA ALA A 120 -24.35 -7.57 -9.80
C ALA A 120 -23.12 -7.17 -8.98
N THR A 121 -22.89 -7.86 -7.87
CA THR A 121 -21.65 -7.74 -7.09
C THR A 121 -20.67 -8.80 -7.58
N HIS A 122 -19.54 -8.36 -8.12
CA HIS A 122 -18.46 -9.24 -8.60
C HIS A 122 -17.23 -9.25 -7.68
N LEU A 123 -17.22 -8.40 -6.65
CA LEU A 123 -16.17 -8.40 -5.63
C LEU A 123 -16.35 -9.62 -4.72
N PRO A 124 -15.30 -10.45 -4.52
CA PRO A 124 -15.31 -11.46 -3.48
C PRO A 124 -15.43 -10.77 -2.11
N ASN A 125 -16.59 -10.95 -1.47
CA ASN A 125 -16.83 -10.41 -0.12
C ASN A 125 -15.94 -11.16 0.90
N GLY A 126 -15.58 -10.50 2.00
CA GLY A 126 -14.93 -11.19 3.13
C GLY A 126 -13.44 -10.93 3.35
N ILE A 127 -12.73 -10.32 2.39
CA ILE A 127 -11.26 -10.33 2.39
C ILE A 127 -10.59 -8.96 2.36
N LEU A 128 -11.32 -7.90 2.00
CA LEU A 128 -10.78 -6.55 1.83
C LEU A 128 -11.03 -5.71 3.08
N PHE A 129 -9.96 -5.14 3.63
CA PHE A 129 -9.98 -4.33 4.84
C PHE A 129 -9.34 -2.98 4.58
N VAL A 130 -9.72 -1.98 5.38
CA VAL A 130 -9.13 -0.64 5.35
C VAL A 130 -8.72 -0.22 6.75
N THR A 131 -7.51 0.33 6.87
CA THR A 131 -7.03 0.92 8.13
C THR A 131 -6.53 2.34 7.95
N ALA A 132 -6.67 3.15 9.00
CA ALA A 132 -6.04 4.46 9.07
C ALA A 132 -4.53 4.31 9.22
N GLY A 133 -3.78 4.88 8.28
CA GLY A 133 -2.35 4.70 8.16
C GLY A 133 -2.03 3.41 7.42
N SER A 134 -1.04 2.67 7.90
CA SER A 134 -0.61 1.41 7.27
C SER A 134 -0.66 0.24 8.26
N LYS A 135 -1.07 -0.94 7.76
CA LYS A 135 -1.00 -2.23 8.46
C LYS A 135 0.26 -3.00 8.07
N SER A 136 0.70 -2.89 6.82
CA SER A 136 1.80 -3.67 6.24
C SER A 136 3.18 -3.01 6.39
N ASN A 137 3.30 -1.98 7.21
CA ASN A 137 4.61 -1.39 7.56
C ASN A 137 5.38 -2.25 8.55
N PHE A 138 6.71 -2.11 8.52
CA PHE A 138 7.59 -2.86 9.40
C PHE A 138 8.93 -2.16 9.65
N MET A 139 9.49 -2.34 10.84
CA MET A 139 10.89 -2.00 11.14
C MET A 139 11.84 -2.92 10.35
N ILE A 140 12.77 -2.34 9.59
CA ILE A 140 13.81 -3.08 8.84
C ILE A 140 14.79 -3.77 9.80
N PRO A 141 15.38 -3.07 10.80
CA PRO A 141 16.10 -3.74 11.87
C PRO A 141 15.26 -4.79 12.60
N LYS A 142 15.90 -5.87 13.06
CA LYS A 142 15.23 -6.93 13.81
C LYS A 142 14.77 -6.40 15.19
N ILE A 143 13.47 -6.50 15.44
CA ILE A 143 12.83 -6.08 16.71
C ILE A 143 12.21 -7.23 17.53
N GLY A 144 12.48 -8.49 17.17
CA GLY A 144 11.93 -9.67 17.86
C GLY A 144 12.58 -10.06 19.20
N CYS A 145 13.49 -9.26 19.77
CA CYS A 145 14.10 -9.57 21.07
C CYS A 145 13.12 -9.32 22.24
N GLY A 146 12.68 -10.39 22.91
CA GLY A 146 11.74 -10.30 24.04
C GLY A 146 12.24 -9.46 25.21
N ILE A 147 13.55 -9.52 25.53
CA ILE A 147 14.13 -8.74 26.64
C ILE A 147 14.02 -7.23 26.35
N MET A 148 14.41 -6.80 25.14
CA MET A 148 14.32 -5.39 24.75
C MET A 148 12.87 -4.94 24.61
N HIS A 149 12.01 -5.78 24.03
CA HIS A 149 10.58 -5.50 23.89
C HIS A 149 9.86 -5.34 25.23
N SER A 150 10.28 -6.09 26.27
CA SER A 150 9.70 -5.96 27.62
C SER A 150 9.82 -4.55 28.21
N ARG A 151 10.79 -3.74 27.73
CA ARG A 151 10.95 -2.34 28.12
C ARG A 151 9.81 -1.49 27.54
N ILE A 152 9.48 -1.68 26.26
CA ILE A 152 8.31 -1.06 25.63
C ILE A 152 7.05 -1.48 26.37
N GLN A 153 6.88 -2.78 26.64
CA GLN A 153 5.70 -3.28 27.35
C GLN A 153 5.51 -2.61 28.71
N LYS A 154 6.58 -2.42 29.48
CA LYS A 154 6.54 -1.70 30.75
C LYS A 154 6.21 -0.21 30.58
N SER A 155 6.85 0.48 29.64
CA SER A 155 6.63 1.91 29.40
C SER A 155 5.21 2.24 28.93
N PHE A 156 4.62 1.35 28.13
CA PHE A 156 3.32 1.57 27.49
C PHE A 156 2.21 0.65 28.03
N LYS A 157 2.45 -0.12 29.10
CA LYS A 157 1.48 -1.07 29.68
C LYS A 157 0.88 -2.04 28.64
N MET A 158 1.69 -2.44 27.66
CA MET A 158 1.27 -3.33 26.57
C MET A 158 1.33 -4.78 27.00
N THR A 159 0.42 -5.60 26.47
CA THR A 159 0.40 -7.05 26.73
C THR A 159 0.92 -7.86 25.55
N LYS A 160 0.94 -7.28 24.34
CA LYS A 160 1.36 -8.00 23.13
C LYS A 160 2.87 -8.32 23.15
N PRO A 161 3.26 -9.57 22.84
CA PRO A 161 4.66 -10.00 22.86
C PRO A 161 5.48 -9.32 21.76
N ALA A 162 6.80 -9.54 21.81
CA ALA A 162 7.69 -9.13 20.72
C ALA A 162 7.23 -9.75 19.40
N PRO A 163 7.27 -9.01 18.28
CA PRO A 163 6.80 -9.52 17.01
C PRO A 163 7.68 -10.68 16.54
N ARG A 164 7.05 -11.74 16.03
CA ARG A 164 7.75 -12.93 15.50
C ARG A 164 8.03 -12.82 14.00
N SER A 165 7.23 -12.03 13.31
CA SER A 165 7.32 -11.75 11.88
C SER A 165 7.03 -10.29 11.58
N TYR A 166 7.35 -9.85 10.37
CA TYR A 166 7.09 -8.47 9.95
C TYR A 166 5.59 -8.14 9.84
N HIS A 167 4.73 -9.12 9.58
CA HIS A 167 3.27 -8.93 9.54
C HIS A 167 2.69 -8.47 10.88
N GLU A 168 3.40 -8.74 11.99
CA GLU A 168 3.00 -8.34 13.34
C GLU A 168 3.48 -6.93 13.71
N HIS A 169 4.36 -6.30 12.91
CA HIS A 169 4.97 -5.02 13.28
C HIS A 169 3.94 -3.89 13.36
N GLY A 170 3.10 -3.70 12.33
CA GLY A 170 2.08 -2.65 12.32
C GLY A 170 1.09 -2.75 13.50
N ASP A 171 0.81 -3.97 13.96
CA ASP A 171 -0.01 -4.21 15.15
C ASP A 171 0.65 -3.76 16.45
N VAL A 172 1.95 -4.06 16.60
CA VAL A 172 2.74 -3.61 17.75
C VAL A 172 2.84 -2.08 17.74
N PHE A 173 3.06 -1.47 16.57
CA PHE A 173 3.13 -0.02 16.44
C PHE A 173 1.81 0.63 16.83
N ARG A 174 0.68 0.07 16.37
CA ARG A 174 -0.65 0.51 16.77
C ARG A 174 -0.81 0.50 18.29
N GLU A 175 -0.41 -0.58 18.95
CA GLU A 175 -0.57 -0.70 20.41
C GLU A 175 0.35 0.26 21.18
N ILE A 176 1.57 0.51 20.68
CA ILE A 176 2.46 1.56 21.22
C ILE A 176 1.75 2.93 21.13
N VAL A 177 1.18 3.25 19.97
CA VAL A 177 0.52 4.54 19.73
C VAL A 177 -0.76 4.70 20.56
N LYS A 178 -1.56 3.65 20.69
CA LYS A 178 -2.79 3.66 21.49
C LYS A 178 -2.54 3.89 22.97
N ASN A 179 -1.43 3.38 23.50
CA ASN A 179 -1.10 3.48 24.92
C ASN A 179 -0.20 4.68 25.28
N ARG A 180 0.04 5.61 24.36
CA ARG A 180 0.84 6.80 24.66
C ARG A 180 0.16 7.68 25.71
N SER A 181 0.96 8.26 26.62
CA SER A 181 0.45 9.12 27.68
C SER A 181 0.08 10.53 27.20
N ASN A 182 0.65 11.00 26.08
CA ASN A 182 0.48 12.36 25.59
C ASN A 182 -0.51 12.41 24.40
N LYS A 183 -1.52 13.29 24.48
CA LYS A 183 -2.70 13.30 23.58
C LYS A 183 -2.47 13.90 22.18
N LYS A 184 -1.25 14.27 21.79
CA LYS A 184 -1.01 14.72 20.40
C LYS A 184 -1.13 13.51 19.47
N ALA A 185 -2.30 13.38 18.88
CA ALA A 185 -2.67 12.21 18.11
C ALA A 185 -2.39 12.36 16.63
N TRP A 186 -1.64 11.40 16.09
CA TRP A 186 -1.76 11.06 14.68
C TRP A 186 -3.20 10.61 14.46
N GLU A 187 -3.89 11.32 13.56
CA GLU A 187 -5.28 11.07 13.20
C GLU A 187 -5.42 11.16 11.68
N GLY A 188 -5.96 10.11 11.08
CA GLY A 188 -6.44 10.15 9.70
C GLY A 188 -7.91 10.56 9.68
N ALA A 189 -8.36 11.16 8.58
CA ALA A 189 -9.75 11.57 8.43
C ALA A 189 -10.35 11.10 7.12
N VAL A 190 -11.62 10.71 7.15
CA VAL A 190 -12.45 10.34 6.00
C VAL A 190 -13.63 11.31 5.93
N LEU A 191 -13.90 11.84 4.74
CA LEU A 191 -15.08 12.63 4.44
C LEU A 191 -16.09 11.76 3.69
N TYR A 192 -17.20 11.41 4.33
CA TYR A 192 -18.31 10.69 3.70
C TYR A 192 -19.36 11.65 3.14
N PHE A 193 -19.99 11.24 2.04
CA PHE A 193 -21.00 12.04 1.33
C PHE A 193 -22.39 11.41 1.53
N SER A 194 -23.40 12.23 1.78
CA SER A 194 -24.79 11.74 1.87
C SER A 194 -25.31 11.18 0.55
N GLU A 195 -26.33 10.33 0.58
CA GLU A 195 -26.97 9.74 -0.60
C GLU A 195 -27.39 10.79 -1.65
N ASN A 196 -27.85 11.97 -1.21
CA ASN A 196 -28.21 13.08 -2.11
C ASN A 196 -27.08 13.50 -3.06
N TRP A 197 -25.80 13.42 -2.64
CA TRP A 197 -24.67 13.67 -3.52
C TRP A 197 -24.61 12.63 -4.64
N VAL A 198 -24.69 11.36 -4.26
CA VAL A 198 -24.64 10.23 -5.20
C VAL A 198 -25.79 10.33 -6.19
N GLU A 199 -27.02 10.52 -5.71
CA GLU A 199 -28.19 10.60 -6.59
C GLU A 199 -28.08 11.73 -7.62
N LYS A 200 -27.64 12.91 -7.17
CA LYS A 200 -27.51 14.08 -8.04
C LYS A 200 -26.38 13.92 -9.03
N ILE A 201 -25.20 13.49 -8.60
CA ILE A 201 -24.07 13.25 -9.51
C ILE A 201 -24.46 12.20 -10.57
N SER A 202 -25.12 11.12 -10.17
CA SER A 202 -25.46 10.03 -11.09
C SER A 202 -26.57 10.38 -12.09
N LYS A 203 -27.58 11.14 -11.68
CA LYS A 203 -28.83 11.30 -12.44
C LYS A 203 -29.04 12.69 -13.04
N ASP A 204 -28.51 13.73 -12.39
CA ASP A 204 -28.81 15.11 -12.75
C ASP A 204 -27.86 15.59 -13.86
N SER A 205 -28.41 16.24 -14.89
CA SER A 205 -27.61 16.77 -16.01
C SER A 205 -26.78 17.98 -15.58
N ALA A 206 -27.24 18.76 -14.60
CA ALA A 206 -26.47 19.88 -14.05
C ALA A 206 -25.15 19.41 -13.40
N TRP A 207 -25.08 18.14 -12.97
CA TRP A 207 -23.93 17.54 -12.31
C TRP A 207 -23.01 16.75 -13.27
N GLN A 208 -23.22 16.88 -14.59
CA GLN A 208 -22.48 16.11 -15.58
C GLN A 208 -20.95 16.28 -15.46
N GLU A 209 -20.44 17.50 -15.27
CA GLU A 209 -18.99 17.72 -15.14
C GLU A 209 -18.40 16.97 -13.92
N VAL A 210 -19.15 16.92 -12.81
CA VAL A 210 -18.74 16.17 -11.60
C VAL A 210 -18.79 14.67 -11.87
N ARG A 211 -19.81 14.19 -12.60
CA ARG A 211 -19.91 12.78 -12.99
C ARG A 211 -18.76 12.36 -13.92
N ASP A 212 -18.42 13.20 -14.90
CA ASP A 212 -17.31 12.96 -15.84
C ASP A 212 -15.95 12.92 -15.13
N TYR A 213 -15.79 13.72 -14.07
CA TYR A 213 -14.63 13.67 -13.17
C TYR A 213 -14.48 12.29 -12.50
N PHE A 214 -15.57 11.71 -11.96
CA PHE A 214 -15.52 10.36 -11.38
C PHE A 214 -15.25 9.27 -12.43
N TYR A 215 -15.80 9.39 -13.63
CA TYR A 215 -15.47 8.48 -14.74
C TYR A 215 -13.99 8.53 -15.10
N ARG A 216 -13.39 9.73 -15.18
CA ARG A 216 -11.95 9.89 -15.43
C ARG A 216 -11.09 9.23 -14.36
N ILE A 217 -11.40 9.46 -13.07
CA ILE A 217 -10.65 8.81 -11.98
C ILE A 217 -10.80 7.30 -12.04
N SER A 218 -12.03 6.79 -12.25
CA SER A 218 -12.25 5.35 -12.35
C SER A 218 -11.43 4.73 -13.47
N ASN A 219 -11.48 5.33 -14.67
CA ASN A 219 -10.75 4.83 -15.83
C ASN A 219 -9.25 4.81 -15.58
N HIS A 220 -8.69 5.89 -15.01
CA HIS A 220 -7.28 5.97 -14.66
C HIS A 220 -6.87 4.86 -13.67
N ARG A 221 -7.70 4.56 -12.66
CA ARG A 221 -7.38 3.51 -11.67
C ARG A 221 -7.50 2.09 -12.21
N SER A 222 -8.31 1.89 -13.25
CA SER A 222 -8.56 0.57 -13.82
C SER A 222 -7.75 0.29 -15.08
N GLU A 223 -6.97 1.25 -15.58
CA GLU A 223 -6.34 1.19 -16.90
C GLU A 223 -5.50 -0.08 -17.09
N TYR A 224 -4.62 -0.40 -16.14
CA TYR A 224 -3.85 -1.64 -16.19
C TYR A 224 -4.73 -2.88 -16.05
N SER A 225 -5.68 -2.88 -15.11
CA SER A 225 -6.54 -4.04 -14.83
C SER A 225 -7.42 -4.41 -16.02
N VAL A 226 -7.94 -3.43 -16.76
CA VAL A 226 -8.75 -3.67 -17.97
C VAL A 226 -7.88 -4.29 -19.08
N ASN A 227 -6.58 -4.01 -19.09
CA ASN A 227 -5.63 -4.50 -20.07
C ASN A 227 -4.83 -5.74 -19.61
N SER A 228 -5.16 -6.33 -18.45
CA SER A 228 -4.33 -7.36 -17.81
C SER A 228 -4.10 -8.59 -18.69
N ASP A 229 -5.08 -8.96 -19.52
CA ASP A 229 -4.98 -10.10 -20.43
C ASP A 229 -4.00 -9.87 -21.58
N TYR A 230 -3.87 -8.62 -22.04
CA TYR A 230 -2.85 -8.25 -23.01
C TYR A 230 -1.46 -8.34 -22.39
N TYR A 231 -1.28 -7.80 -21.18
CA TYR A 231 -0.02 -7.97 -20.45
C TYR A 231 0.32 -9.45 -20.23
N ASN A 232 -0.66 -10.27 -19.82
CA ASN A 232 -0.51 -11.73 -19.69
C ASN A 232 0.02 -12.36 -20.98
N HIS A 233 -0.54 -11.98 -22.13
CA HIS A 233 -0.11 -12.45 -23.43
C HIS A 233 1.35 -12.07 -23.73
N VAL A 234 1.72 -10.81 -23.51
CA VAL A 234 3.09 -10.31 -23.73
C VAL A 234 4.10 -11.12 -22.93
N TYR A 235 3.90 -11.28 -21.61
CA TYR A 235 4.81 -12.09 -20.78
C TYR A 235 4.94 -13.53 -21.25
N ARG A 236 3.84 -14.16 -21.71
CA ARG A 236 3.88 -15.53 -22.26
C ARG A 236 4.70 -15.61 -23.54
N VAL A 237 4.57 -14.64 -24.45
CA VAL A 237 5.38 -14.56 -25.67
C VAL A 237 6.86 -14.40 -25.34
N LEU A 238 7.21 -13.53 -24.39
CA LEU A 238 8.60 -13.31 -23.98
C LEU A 238 9.21 -14.53 -23.30
N ASN A 239 8.47 -15.24 -22.45
CA ASN A 239 8.93 -16.49 -21.84
C ASN A 239 9.33 -17.51 -22.89
N LYS A 240 8.52 -17.66 -23.94
CA LYS A 240 8.80 -18.56 -25.05
C LYS A 240 9.99 -18.09 -25.89
N ARG A 241 10.05 -16.80 -26.24
CA ARG A 241 11.12 -16.20 -27.05
C ARG A 241 12.50 -16.34 -26.39
N ASN A 242 12.56 -16.19 -25.07
CA ASN A 242 13.78 -16.25 -24.28
C ASN A 242 14.15 -17.65 -23.77
N ASN A 243 13.40 -18.70 -24.18
CA ASN A 243 13.58 -20.07 -23.72
C ASN A 243 13.66 -20.20 -22.19
N LEU A 244 12.87 -19.39 -21.47
CA LEU A 244 12.89 -19.40 -20.01
C LEU A 244 12.27 -20.72 -19.48
N LYS A 245 12.97 -21.40 -18.56
CA LYS A 245 12.51 -22.65 -17.94
C LYS A 245 11.40 -22.40 -16.91
N SER A 246 10.34 -23.21 -16.92
CA SER A 246 9.16 -23.08 -16.05
C SER A 246 9.48 -23.00 -14.55
N ASN A 247 9.71 -21.79 -14.03
CA ASN A 247 9.66 -21.46 -12.61
C ASN A 247 8.59 -20.39 -12.40
N LEU A 248 7.37 -20.83 -12.10
CA LEU A 248 6.19 -19.97 -12.00
C LEU A 248 6.41 -18.83 -11.00
N LEU A 249 6.98 -19.11 -9.83
CA LEU A 249 7.20 -18.11 -8.78
C LEU A 249 8.16 -17.01 -9.23
N ILE A 250 9.24 -17.37 -9.94
CA ILE A 250 10.19 -16.39 -10.47
C ILE A 250 9.53 -15.50 -11.52
N TYR A 251 8.69 -16.06 -12.40
CA TYR A 251 7.98 -15.28 -13.42
C TYR A 251 6.93 -14.36 -12.82
N GLU A 252 6.18 -14.82 -11.83
CA GLU A 252 5.22 -13.99 -11.12
C GLU A 252 5.93 -12.88 -10.35
N THR A 253 7.09 -13.16 -9.76
CA THR A 253 7.92 -12.14 -9.09
C THR A 253 8.46 -11.12 -10.09
N ALA A 254 9.01 -11.57 -11.23
CA ALA A 254 9.50 -10.68 -12.28
C ALA A 254 8.37 -9.79 -12.81
N ARG A 255 7.22 -10.37 -13.13
CA ARG A 255 6.02 -9.61 -13.53
C ARG A 255 5.64 -8.58 -12.48
N TYR A 256 5.56 -8.97 -11.21
CA TYR A 256 5.18 -8.06 -10.14
C TYR A 256 6.14 -6.88 -9.97
N LEU A 257 7.44 -7.10 -10.20
CA LEU A 257 8.42 -6.00 -10.22
C LEU A 257 8.15 -5.01 -11.36
N PHE A 258 7.74 -5.50 -12.54
CA PHE A 258 7.31 -4.62 -13.62
C PHE A 258 5.95 -3.95 -13.32
N GLU A 259 5.06 -4.60 -12.58
CA GLU A 259 3.82 -3.96 -12.13
C GLU A 259 4.08 -2.88 -11.06
N ILE A 260 5.08 -3.05 -10.19
CA ILE A 260 5.57 -1.98 -9.31
C ILE A 260 6.14 -0.84 -10.16
N LEU A 261 6.97 -1.16 -11.15
CA LEU A 261 7.58 -0.19 -12.06
C LEU A 261 6.51 0.64 -12.78
N LEU A 262 5.40 0.03 -13.20
CA LEU A 262 4.27 0.73 -13.84
C LEU A 262 3.43 1.58 -12.87
N GLY A 263 3.71 1.54 -11.56
CA GLY A 263 2.90 2.22 -10.54
C GLY A 263 1.60 1.49 -10.18
N GLU A 264 1.44 0.23 -10.61
CA GLU A 264 0.20 -0.54 -10.46
C GLU A 264 0.19 -1.44 -9.22
N LYS A 265 1.38 -1.80 -8.72
CA LYS A 265 1.55 -2.58 -7.49
C LYS A 265 2.48 -1.85 -6.53
N LEU A 266 2.36 -2.22 -5.26
CA LEU A 266 3.15 -1.66 -4.18
C LEU A 266 4.46 -2.41 -4.03
N GLY A 267 5.57 -1.67 -3.96
CA GLY A 267 6.77 -2.12 -3.29
C GLY A 267 6.83 -1.52 -1.89
N PHE A 268 8.04 -1.31 -1.39
CA PHE A 268 8.31 -0.68 -0.10
C PHE A 268 9.26 0.50 -0.25
N ALA A 269 9.09 1.51 0.58
CA ALA A 269 10.02 2.62 0.73
C ALA A 269 10.27 2.91 2.21
N PRO A 270 11.43 3.48 2.58
CA PRO A 270 11.60 4.01 3.93
C PRO A 270 10.62 5.16 4.16
N ALA A 271 9.90 5.12 5.27
CA ALA A 271 9.07 6.23 5.72
C ALA A 271 9.97 7.41 6.12
N VAL A 272 9.57 8.62 5.73
CA VAL A 272 10.35 9.86 5.93
C VAL A 272 9.59 10.94 6.69
N ASP A 273 8.30 10.75 6.91
CA ASP A 273 7.41 11.69 7.56
C ASP A 273 6.28 10.95 8.30
N ASP A 274 5.42 11.73 8.95
CA ASP A 274 4.28 11.24 9.71
C ASP A 274 3.00 11.10 8.85
N GLU A 275 3.09 10.93 7.52
CA GLU A 275 1.91 10.87 6.65
C GLU A 275 1.16 9.54 6.73
N VAL A 276 1.90 8.43 6.83
CA VAL A 276 1.34 7.07 6.83
C VAL A 276 1.27 6.46 8.23
N LEU A 277 2.14 6.90 9.13
CA LEU A 277 2.22 6.44 10.52
C LEU A 277 2.83 7.56 11.38
N PRO A 278 2.68 7.53 12.71
CA PRO A 278 3.43 8.43 13.61
C PRO A 278 4.90 8.01 13.68
N LEU A 279 5.63 8.20 12.59
CA LEU A 279 6.99 7.72 12.37
C LEU A 279 7.93 8.23 13.45
N THR A 280 7.94 9.54 13.69
CA THR A 280 8.85 10.18 14.65
C THR A 280 8.72 9.53 16.03
N PHE A 281 7.49 9.38 16.51
CA PHE A 281 7.20 8.75 17.79
C PHE A 281 7.60 7.27 17.84
N ILE A 282 7.33 6.51 16.77
CA ILE A 282 7.72 5.10 16.70
C ILE A 282 9.25 4.96 16.73
N GLN A 283 9.98 5.80 15.98
CA GLN A 283 11.43 5.81 15.95
C GLN A 283 12.04 6.18 17.32
N GLU A 284 11.45 7.15 18.02
CA GLU A 284 11.80 7.50 19.39
C GLU A 284 11.61 6.32 20.34
N VAL A 285 10.47 5.63 20.29
CA VAL A 285 10.21 4.47 21.17
C VAL A 285 11.23 3.36 20.95
N TYR A 286 11.58 3.05 19.70
CA TYR A 286 12.59 2.03 19.42
C TYR A 286 14.02 2.51 19.72
N SER A 287 14.31 3.80 19.63
CA SER A 287 15.60 4.33 20.05
C SER A 287 15.74 4.37 21.56
N GLU A 288 14.72 4.81 22.28
CA GLU A 288 14.82 5.14 23.71
C GLU A 288 14.35 4.03 24.64
N CYS A 289 13.24 3.36 24.35
CA CYS A 289 12.73 2.29 25.19
C CYS A 289 13.37 0.95 24.80
N TYR A 290 13.35 0.63 23.50
CA TYR A 290 13.92 -0.63 23.01
C TYR A 290 15.46 -0.63 23.05
N LYS A 291 16.09 0.54 22.92
CA LYS A 291 17.55 0.73 22.78
C LYS A 291 18.10 0.03 21.53
N LEU A 292 17.44 0.25 20.40
CA LEU A 292 17.88 -0.27 19.11
C LEU A 292 19.25 0.32 18.73
N GLU A 293 20.23 -0.56 18.46
CA GLU A 293 21.60 -0.18 18.07
C GLU A 293 21.64 0.46 16.67
N TYR A 294 20.79 -0.03 15.77
CA TYR A 294 20.69 0.42 14.38
C TYR A 294 19.74 1.61 14.24
N LEU A 295 19.84 2.27 13.09
CA LEU A 295 18.87 3.28 12.66
C LEU A 295 17.46 2.66 12.61
N PRO A 296 16.43 3.23 13.29
CA PRO A 296 15.06 2.69 13.30
C PRO A 296 14.33 3.01 11.99
N ILE A 297 14.72 2.33 10.92
CA ILE A 297 14.13 2.52 9.59
C ILE A 297 12.82 1.73 9.51
N VAL A 298 11.70 2.43 9.30
CA VAL A 298 10.40 1.80 9.05
C VAL A 298 10.14 1.78 7.55
N ALA A 299 9.93 0.60 6.98
CA ALA A 299 9.45 0.43 5.61
C ALA A 299 7.93 0.54 5.58
N ILE A 300 7.41 1.27 4.59
CA ILE A 300 5.98 1.42 4.29
C ILE A 300 5.70 0.96 2.85
N PRO A 301 4.49 0.46 2.55
CA PRO A 301 4.07 0.23 1.17
C PRO A 301 4.19 1.52 0.34
N ALA A 302 4.64 1.43 -0.90
CA ALA A 302 4.78 2.61 -1.76
C ALA A 302 4.66 2.25 -3.25
N TYR A 303 4.04 3.16 -4.01
CA TYR A 303 4.06 3.12 -5.47
C TYR A 303 5.36 3.72 -6.01
N TYR A 304 5.81 3.20 -7.15
CA TYR A 304 6.77 3.92 -7.98
C TYR A 304 6.04 5.05 -8.72
N GLN A 305 6.50 6.30 -8.57
CA GLN A 305 5.86 7.46 -9.17
C GLN A 305 6.69 8.00 -10.33
N HIS A 306 6.20 7.87 -11.56
CA HIS A 306 6.92 8.35 -12.76
C HIS A 306 7.18 9.85 -12.75
N ALA A 307 6.23 10.65 -12.26
CA ALA A 307 6.34 12.11 -12.21
C ALA A 307 7.34 12.61 -11.16
N SER A 308 7.68 11.79 -10.15
CA SER A 308 8.62 12.13 -9.08
C SER A 308 9.35 10.86 -8.65
N PRO A 309 10.26 10.34 -9.52
CA PRO A 309 10.81 9.01 -9.36
C PRO A 309 11.71 8.95 -8.14
N LYS A 310 11.32 8.12 -7.18
CA LYS A 310 12.11 7.75 -6.01
C LYS A 310 12.29 6.24 -5.99
N PRO A 311 13.42 5.73 -5.48
CA PRO A 311 13.62 4.29 -5.37
C PRO A 311 12.48 3.59 -4.61
N VAL A 312 12.02 2.46 -5.13
CA VAL A 312 11.08 1.55 -4.46
C VAL A 312 11.71 0.17 -4.40
N TYR A 313 11.50 -0.53 -3.30
CA TYR A 313 12.20 -1.77 -2.97
C TYR A 313 11.22 -2.93 -2.87
N TYR A 314 11.65 -4.08 -3.36
CA TYR A 314 10.99 -5.36 -3.16
C TYR A 314 11.95 -6.31 -2.46
N SER A 315 11.46 -7.22 -1.63
CA SER A 315 12.30 -8.25 -1.01
C SER A 315 11.70 -9.63 -1.14
N LEU A 316 12.52 -10.58 -1.57
CA LEU A 316 12.16 -12.00 -1.60
C LEU A 316 11.88 -12.58 -0.20
N GLN A 317 12.34 -11.92 0.87
CA GLN A 317 12.04 -12.31 2.25
C GLN A 317 10.70 -11.73 2.76
N TYR A 318 10.17 -10.71 2.08
CA TYR A 318 8.96 -9.96 2.44
C TYR A 318 8.02 -9.90 1.22
N PRO A 319 7.58 -11.06 0.69
CA PRO A 319 6.77 -11.06 -0.53
C PRO A 319 5.40 -10.41 -0.27
N SER A 320 5.10 -9.34 -0.99
CA SER A 320 3.78 -8.69 -1.06
C SER A 320 2.86 -9.32 -2.12
N LEU A 321 3.34 -10.33 -2.84
CA LEU A 321 2.59 -11.11 -3.81
C LEU A 321 1.53 -11.97 -3.10
N CYS A 322 0.27 -11.82 -3.51
CA CYS A 322 -0.83 -12.71 -3.13
C CYS A 322 -0.84 -14.01 -3.97
N SER A 323 0.33 -14.46 -4.42
CA SER A 323 0.48 -15.74 -5.13
C SER A 323 0.95 -16.81 -4.15
N TYR A 324 0.09 -17.79 -3.87
CA TYR A 324 0.47 -18.94 -3.06
C TYR A 324 1.10 -20.01 -3.94
N SER A 325 2.40 -20.24 -3.80
CA SER A 325 3.05 -21.44 -4.32
C SER A 325 3.72 -22.18 -3.17
N PRO A 326 3.26 -23.39 -2.80
CA PRO A 326 3.92 -24.17 -1.76
C PRO A 326 5.34 -24.53 -2.24
N LYS A 327 6.36 -24.07 -1.50
CA LYS A 327 7.76 -24.43 -1.82
C LYS A 327 7.94 -25.95 -1.67
N ALA A 328 8.44 -26.60 -2.71
CA ALA A 328 8.79 -28.02 -2.66
C ALA A 328 9.96 -28.28 -1.68
N ARG A 329 10.07 -29.52 -1.19
CA ARG A 329 11.04 -29.95 -0.14
C ARG A 329 12.53 -29.73 -0.46
N ASN A 330 12.89 -29.44 -1.72
CA ASN A 330 14.27 -29.13 -2.14
C ASN A 330 14.39 -27.63 -2.48
N ALA A 331 14.02 -26.77 -1.53
CA ALA A 331 13.91 -25.33 -1.77
C ALA A 331 15.25 -24.70 -2.16
N SER A 332 15.25 -23.98 -3.28
CA SER A 332 16.32 -23.07 -3.66
C SER A 332 16.58 -22.05 -2.54
N THR A 333 17.84 -21.63 -2.41
CA THR A 333 18.22 -20.52 -1.53
C THR A 333 17.72 -19.20 -2.10
N THR A 334 17.48 -18.19 -1.27
CA THR A 334 17.09 -16.86 -1.76
C THR A 334 18.14 -16.25 -2.69
N LEU A 335 19.42 -16.55 -2.48
CA LEU A 335 20.48 -16.12 -3.38
C LEU A 335 20.36 -16.78 -4.76
N SER A 336 20.13 -18.10 -4.81
CA SER A 336 19.90 -18.79 -6.09
C SER A 336 18.63 -18.30 -6.79
N ASP A 337 17.55 -18.03 -6.04
CA ASP A 337 16.33 -17.45 -6.61
C ASP A 337 16.60 -16.05 -7.19
N LEU A 338 17.35 -15.21 -6.47
CA LEU A 338 17.74 -13.88 -6.92
C LEU A 338 18.57 -13.94 -8.21
N VAL A 339 19.53 -14.87 -8.32
CA VAL A 339 20.35 -15.03 -9.54
C VAL A 339 19.49 -15.41 -10.75
N VAL A 340 18.53 -16.33 -10.59
CA VAL A 340 17.61 -16.70 -11.68
C VAL A 340 16.68 -15.53 -12.02
N LEU A 341 16.21 -14.80 -11.01
CA LEU A 341 15.35 -13.63 -11.19
C LEU A 341 16.05 -12.50 -11.96
N ILE A 342 17.34 -12.26 -11.69
CA ILE A 342 18.17 -11.29 -12.43
C ILE A 342 18.19 -11.60 -13.92
N ASP A 343 18.41 -12.87 -14.29
CA ASP A 343 18.41 -13.29 -15.70
C ASP A 343 17.05 -13.03 -16.37
N VAL A 344 15.95 -13.34 -15.68
CA VAL A 344 14.59 -13.10 -16.20
C VAL A 344 14.30 -11.61 -16.36
N ILE A 345 14.60 -10.79 -15.35
CA ILE A 345 14.38 -9.34 -15.39
C ILE A 345 15.19 -8.71 -16.51
N ASN A 346 16.47 -9.06 -16.64
CA ASN A 346 17.33 -8.51 -17.69
C ASN A 346 16.81 -8.86 -19.09
N LYS A 347 16.31 -10.08 -19.29
CA LYS A 347 15.69 -10.49 -20.56
C LYS A 347 14.39 -9.73 -20.84
N TYR A 348 13.52 -9.59 -19.85
CA TYR A 348 12.31 -8.78 -19.97
C TYR A 348 12.63 -7.33 -20.28
N GLN A 349 13.51 -6.70 -19.49
CA GLN A 349 13.88 -5.30 -19.67
C GLN A 349 14.51 -5.07 -21.05
N LYS A 350 15.39 -5.97 -21.51
CA LYS A 350 15.96 -5.90 -22.85
C LYS A 350 14.87 -5.95 -23.92
N ASP A 351 13.94 -6.89 -23.83
CA ASP A 351 12.88 -7.04 -24.83
C ASP A 351 11.88 -5.88 -24.81
N PHE A 352 11.51 -5.39 -23.63
CA PHE A 352 10.61 -4.25 -23.47
C PHE A 352 11.25 -2.92 -23.90
N SER A 353 12.56 -2.78 -23.76
CA SER A 353 13.28 -1.57 -24.19
C SER A 353 13.43 -1.49 -25.71
N LEU A 354 13.19 -2.57 -26.44
CA LEU A 354 13.18 -2.60 -27.89
C LEU A 354 11.76 -2.27 -28.41
N PRO A 355 11.63 -1.60 -29.57
CA PRO A 355 10.33 -1.29 -30.17
C PRO A 355 9.70 -2.54 -30.82
N ILE A 356 9.56 -3.62 -30.05
CA ILE A 356 8.89 -4.85 -30.46
C ILE A 356 7.40 -4.58 -30.63
N ARG A 357 6.75 -5.30 -31.55
CA ARG A 357 5.34 -5.09 -31.89
C ARG A 357 4.43 -5.08 -30.66
N GLU A 358 4.74 -5.91 -29.67
CA GLU A 358 3.94 -6.07 -28.44
C GLU A 358 4.07 -4.91 -27.44
N CYS A 359 5.12 -4.10 -27.51
CA CYS A 359 5.42 -3.06 -26.50
C CYS A 359 5.69 -1.68 -27.09
N LYS A 360 5.80 -1.55 -28.42
CA LYS A 360 6.09 -0.28 -29.09
C LYS A 360 5.03 0.79 -28.76
N ASN A 361 5.50 1.98 -28.42
CA ASN A 361 4.72 3.16 -28.02
C ASN A 361 3.84 2.91 -26.79
N THR A 362 4.30 2.09 -25.84
CA THR A 362 3.59 1.85 -24.58
C THR A 362 4.39 2.38 -23.40
N ILE A 363 3.70 2.62 -22.28
CA ILE A 363 4.34 2.97 -21.01
C ILE A 363 5.38 1.91 -20.61
N LEU A 364 5.13 0.62 -20.92
CA LEU A 364 6.06 -0.46 -20.60
C LEU A 364 7.41 -0.33 -21.34
N GLU A 365 7.40 0.13 -22.59
CA GLU A 365 8.64 0.44 -23.33
C GLU A 365 9.36 1.65 -22.73
N GLU A 366 8.62 2.71 -22.40
CA GLU A 366 9.17 3.94 -21.82
C GLU A 366 9.86 3.68 -20.48
N VAL A 367 9.17 3.02 -19.56
CA VAL A 367 9.67 2.77 -18.20
C VAL A 367 10.83 1.77 -18.21
N SER A 368 10.83 0.80 -19.13
CA SER A 368 11.92 -0.17 -19.25
C SER A 368 13.24 0.47 -19.71
N ARG A 369 13.16 1.60 -20.43
CA ARG A 369 14.35 2.37 -20.88
C ARG A 369 14.89 3.35 -19.85
N THR A 370 14.03 3.81 -18.93
CA THR A 370 14.34 4.94 -18.04
C THR A 370 14.63 4.50 -16.61
N VAL A 371 14.44 3.23 -16.28
CA VAL A 371 14.61 2.68 -14.94
C VAL A 371 15.66 1.58 -14.90
N GLN A 372 16.36 1.49 -13.78
CA GLN A 372 17.33 0.46 -13.45
C GLN A 372 16.81 -0.44 -12.33
N PHE A 373 17.09 -1.74 -12.46
CA PHE A 373 16.97 -2.70 -11.36
C PHE A 373 18.34 -2.91 -10.72
N ASP A 374 18.41 -2.73 -9.40
CA ASP A 374 19.58 -3.04 -8.60
C ASP A 374 19.28 -4.16 -7.61
N PHE A 375 20.22 -5.07 -7.45
CA PHE A 375 20.03 -6.31 -6.69
C PHE A 375 20.95 -6.34 -5.49
N TYR A 376 20.43 -6.71 -4.32
CA TYR A 376 21.14 -6.68 -3.06
C TYR A 376 21.01 -8.00 -2.30
N HIS A 377 22.13 -8.44 -1.74
CA HIS A 377 22.19 -9.62 -0.86
C HIS A 377 23.36 -9.49 0.12
N SER A 378 23.21 -9.99 1.35
CA SER A 378 24.25 -9.88 2.39
C SER A 378 25.44 -10.83 2.19
N ALA A 379 25.23 -11.93 1.47
CA ALA A 379 26.31 -12.84 1.07
C ALA A 379 26.72 -12.49 -0.37
N ILE A 380 27.84 -11.77 -0.50
CA ILE A 380 28.37 -11.24 -1.77
C ILE A 380 29.66 -12.02 -2.11
N GLN A 381 29.96 -12.13 -3.39
CA GLN A 381 31.29 -12.47 -3.91
C GLN A 381 31.83 -11.26 -4.67
N GLU A 382 33.14 -10.99 -4.55
CA GLU A 382 33.83 -9.97 -5.36
C GLU A 382 33.54 -10.27 -6.85
N ASP A 383 33.09 -9.26 -7.61
CA ASP A 383 32.62 -9.34 -9.03
C ASP A 383 31.16 -9.74 -9.31
N SER A 384 30.29 -9.87 -8.31
CA SER A 384 28.89 -10.23 -8.57
C SER A 384 28.00 -9.03 -8.99
N ILE A 385 27.04 -9.26 -9.91
CA ILE A 385 25.95 -8.32 -10.27
C ILE A 385 25.12 -7.89 -9.02
N ILE A 386 25.20 -8.69 -7.95
CA ILE A 386 24.52 -8.45 -6.68
C ILE A 386 25.40 -7.56 -5.80
N LYS A 387 24.87 -6.40 -5.42
CA LYS A 387 25.54 -5.35 -4.66
C LYS A 387 25.44 -5.58 -3.15
N SER A 388 26.36 -4.97 -2.41
CA SER A 388 26.27 -4.86 -0.95
C SER A 388 25.11 -3.96 -0.54
N PRO A 389 24.29 -4.35 0.46
CA PRO A 389 23.30 -3.45 1.04
C PRO A 389 23.92 -2.18 1.64
N GLU A 390 25.23 -2.16 1.93
CA GLU A 390 25.95 -0.95 2.38
C GLU A 390 25.92 0.19 1.34
N ASN A 391 25.66 -0.12 0.07
CA ASN A 391 25.53 0.88 -0.98
C ASN A 391 24.17 1.59 -0.95
N ILE A 392 23.16 1.03 -0.29
CA ILE A 392 21.79 1.57 -0.30
C ILE A 392 21.74 2.99 0.30
N PRO A 393 22.32 3.28 1.49
CA PRO A 393 22.31 4.65 2.03
C PRO A 393 23.10 5.66 1.19
N LEU A 394 24.06 5.21 0.37
CA LEU A 394 24.83 6.06 -0.53
C LEU A 394 23.99 6.52 -1.73
N GLN A 395 23.07 5.67 -2.18
CA GLN A 395 22.21 5.90 -3.34
C GLN A 395 20.85 6.49 -2.97
N ASP A 396 20.30 6.12 -1.82
CA ASP A 396 19.04 6.61 -1.29
C ASP A 396 19.24 7.17 0.12
N ARG A 397 19.31 8.50 0.19
CA ARG A 397 19.53 9.25 1.43
C ARG A 397 18.42 9.03 2.47
N ARG A 398 17.25 8.51 2.09
CA ARG A 398 16.17 8.19 3.04
C ARG A 398 16.54 7.04 4.00
N PHE A 399 17.55 6.24 3.67
CA PHE A 399 18.14 5.25 4.58
C PHE A 399 19.30 5.82 5.43
N GLY A 400 19.65 7.09 5.24
CA GLY A 400 20.73 7.76 5.97
C GLY A 400 20.33 8.17 7.39
N GLY A 401 21.32 8.25 8.28
CA GLY A 401 21.17 8.74 9.65
C GLY A 401 22.45 8.58 10.46
N GLU A 402 22.44 9.06 11.70
CA GLU A 402 23.63 9.04 12.57
C GLU A 402 23.96 7.63 13.13
N LYS A 403 22.95 6.77 13.27
CA LYS A 403 23.12 5.39 13.73
C LYS A 403 23.55 4.46 12.59
N LYS A 404 24.14 3.32 12.95
CA LYS A 404 24.56 2.28 12.00
C LYS A 404 23.38 1.80 11.14
N PHE A 405 23.63 1.66 9.84
CA PHE A 405 22.70 1.06 8.90
C PHE A 405 22.59 -0.47 9.14
N PRO A 406 21.38 -1.06 9.17
CA PRO A 406 21.19 -2.48 9.44
C PRO A 406 21.47 -3.36 8.20
N VAL A 407 22.73 -3.38 7.72
CA VAL A 407 23.18 -4.11 6.52
C VAL A 407 22.74 -5.58 6.48
N ASN A 408 22.70 -6.25 7.64
CA ASN A 408 22.36 -7.66 7.78
C ASN A 408 20.85 -7.94 7.99
N ALA A 409 20.00 -6.92 7.87
CA ALA A 409 18.56 -7.09 7.98
C ALA A 409 18.04 -8.11 6.95
N ALA A 410 17.06 -8.92 7.36
CA ALA A 410 16.47 -9.93 6.47
C ALA A 410 15.91 -9.29 5.19
N PHE A 411 15.38 -8.07 5.27
CA PHE A 411 14.87 -7.33 4.12
C PHE A 411 15.89 -7.23 2.97
N PHE A 412 17.18 -7.08 3.28
CA PHE A 412 18.24 -6.96 2.27
C PHE A 412 18.77 -8.31 1.76
N LYS A 413 18.28 -9.45 2.24
CA LYS A 413 18.68 -10.79 1.78
C LYS A 413 17.84 -11.24 0.59
N GLY A 414 18.04 -10.59 -0.56
CA GLY A 414 17.20 -10.77 -1.74
C GLY A 414 16.37 -9.53 -2.04
N CYS A 415 16.96 -8.34 -1.89
CA CYS A 415 16.30 -7.08 -2.13
C CYS A 415 16.55 -6.60 -3.57
N ILE A 416 15.51 -6.08 -4.19
CA ILE A 416 15.54 -5.49 -5.53
C ILE A 416 15.10 -4.03 -5.38
N SER A 417 15.91 -3.11 -5.85
CA SER A 417 15.58 -1.68 -5.96
C SER A 417 15.16 -1.37 -7.39
N ILE A 418 14.11 -0.58 -7.52
CA ILE A 418 13.61 -0.02 -8.78
C ILE A 418 13.83 1.49 -8.68
N SER A 419 14.73 2.03 -9.50
CA SER A 419 15.14 3.44 -9.42
C SER A 419 15.35 4.02 -10.82
N PRO A 420 15.16 5.34 -11.01
CA PRO A 420 15.46 5.96 -12.30
C PRO A 420 16.94 5.73 -12.67
N ASN A 421 17.21 5.60 -13.97
CA ASN A 421 18.58 5.53 -14.46
C ASN A 421 19.35 6.79 -14.02
N PRO A 422 20.59 6.66 -13.52
CA PRO A 422 21.44 7.82 -13.28
C PRO A 422 21.65 8.55 -14.61
N ILE A 423 21.27 9.84 -14.66
CA ILE A 423 21.50 10.74 -15.79
C ILE A 423 22.98 11.04 -15.93
#